data_AF-A0A559UDC2-F1
#
_entry.id   AF-A0A559UDC2-F1
#
_cell.length_a   1.000
_cell.length_b   1.000
_cell.length_c   1.000
_cell.angle_alpha   90.00
_cell.angle_beta   90.00
_cell.angle_gamma   90.00
#
_symmetry.space_group_name_H-M   'P 1'
#
loop_
_entity.id
_entity.type
_entity.pdbx_description
1 polymer ?
#
loop_
_entity_poly.entity_id
_entity_poly.type
_entity_poly.pdbx_seq_one_letter_code
_entity_poly.pdbx_strand_id
1 'polypeptide(L)'
;MTPPPPAGTITIAGKTVSRLGFGTMRLTGPGIWGDPVDRETTLSVLRQAVHTHGISHIDTSDAYGPHTVEQLVRDALYPYPEHVLIATKVGLVRPPPGQWRPLGNPFYFRACVEASIRRLRM
;
A
#
# COMPACT_ATOMS: atom_id res chain seq x y z
N MET A 1 14.28 18.80 -3.34
CA MET A 1 12.96 19.48 -3.35
C MET A 1 11.90 18.42 -3.61
N THR A 2 10.80 18.41 -2.86
CA THR A 2 9.65 17.55 -3.16
C THR A 2 9.00 18.01 -4.46
N PRO A 3 8.76 17.12 -5.44
CA PRO A 3 8.09 17.49 -6.68
C PRO A 3 6.68 18.04 -6.39
N PRO A 4 6.16 18.95 -7.26
CA PRO A 4 4.83 19.50 -7.08
C PRO A 4 3.78 18.38 -7.14
N PRO A 5 2.73 18.44 -6.30
CA PRO A 5 1.73 17.39 -6.25
C PRO A 5 0.96 17.31 -7.58
N PRO A 6 0.86 16.11 -8.17
CA PRO A 6 0.23 15.94 -9.47
C PRO A 6 -1.26 16.24 -9.37
N ALA A 7 -1.72 17.07 -10.30
CA ALA A 7 -3.10 17.50 -10.42
C ALA A 7 -3.65 18.26 -9.20
N GLY A 8 -2.79 18.89 -8.38
CA GLY A 8 -3.18 19.65 -7.19
C GLY A 8 -3.25 18.79 -5.93
N THR A 9 -3.96 19.28 -4.91
CA THR A 9 -4.04 18.62 -3.60
C THR A 9 -5.49 18.40 -3.14
N ILE A 10 -5.66 17.43 -2.23
CA ILE A 10 -6.90 17.13 -1.52
C ILE A 10 -6.61 16.83 -0.04
N THR A 11 -7.63 16.83 0.81
CA THR A 11 -7.48 16.44 2.23
C THR A 11 -8.03 15.03 2.45
N ILE A 12 -7.21 14.14 3.00
CA ILE A 12 -7.59 12.78 3.43
C ILE A 12 -7.22 12.61 4.90
N ALA A 13 -8.17 12.24 5.75
CA ALA A 13 -7.95 12.01 7.18
C ALA A 13 -7.20 13.16 7.89
N GLY A 14 -7.50 14.41 7.53
CA GLY A 14 -6.86 15.61 8.09
C GLY A 14 -5.46 15.92 7.54
N LYS A 15 -4.98 15.19 6.52
CA LYS A 15 -3.68 15.42 5.88
C LYS A 15 -3.86 15.91 4.44
N THR A 16 -3.12 16.95 4.06
CA THR A 16 -3.06 17.43 2.67
C THR A 16 -2.16 16.52 1.85
N VAL A 17 -2.72 15.90 0.81
CA VAL A 17 -2.02 14.98 -0.09
C VAL A 17 -2.22 15.36 -1.56
N SER A 18 -1.45 14.78 -2.46
CA SER A 18 -1.64 14.90 -3.91
C SER A 18 -3.04 14.44 -4.31
N ARG A 19 -3.64 15.11 -5.30
CA ARG A 19 -4.97 14.72 -5.80
C ARG A 19 -4.95 13.36 -6.50
N LEU A 20 -3.82 13.00 -7.12
CA LEU A 20 -3.58 11.65 -7.63
C LEU A 20 -2.83 10.81 -6.60
N GLY A 21 -3.34 9.62 -6.33
CA GLY A 21 -2.73 8.61 -5.46
C GLY A 21 -2.14 7.45 -6.26
N PHE A 22 -1.44 6.57 -5.55
CA PHE A 22 -0.90 5.35 -6.15
C PHE A 22 -1.53 4.10 -5.52
N GLY A 23 -2.35 3.40 -6.31
CA GLY A 23 -2.95 2.12 -5.93
C GLY A 23 -2.00 0.95 -6.18
N THR A 24 -1.81 0.10 -5.18
CA THR A 24 -0.75 -0.93 -5.19
C THR A 24 -1.23 -2.35 -5.46
N MET A 25 -2.53 -2.56 -5.69
CA MET A 25 -3.10 -3.91 -5.89
C MET A 25 -2.44 -4.70 -7.02
N ARG A 26 -1.98 -4.03 -8.09
CA ARG A 26 -1.34 -4.69 -9.26
C ARG A 26 0.16 -4.91 -9.11
N LEU A 27 0.75 -4.56 -7.97
CA LEU A 27 2.14 -4.89 -7.63
C LEU A 27 2.29 -6.33 -7.11
N THR A 28 1.20 -7.09 -7.08
CA THR A 28 1.18 -8.52 -6.78
C THR A 28 1.62 -9.36 -7.98
N GLY A 29 1.83 -10.66 -7.74
CA GLY A 29 1.89 -11.63 -8.82
C GLY A 29 0.55 -11.84 -9.57
N PRO A 30 0.56 -12.71 -10.60
CA PRO A 30 -0.61 -13.05 -11.40
C PRO A 30 -1.82 -13.44 -10.54
N GLY A 31 -3.02 -12.96 -10.91
CA GLY A 31 -4.25 -13.26 -10.16
C GLY A 31 -4.39 -12.55 -8.81
N ILE A 32 -3.58 -11.52 -8.55
CA ILE A 32 -3.57 -10.78 -7.27
C ILE A 32 -3.17 -11.72 -6.11
N TRP A 33 -2.11 -12.48 -6.36
CA TRP A 33 -1.56 -13.48 -5.46
C TRP A 33 -0.04 -13.59 -5.62
N GLY A 34 0.63 -13.78 -4.50
CA GLY A 34 2.07 -13.88 -4.35
C GLY A 34 2.84 -12.62 -4.73
N ASP A 35 4.14 -12.86 -4.89
CA ASP A 35 5.13 -11.86 -5.27
C ASP A 35 5.02 -11.45 -6.74
N PRO A 36 5.34 -10.18 -7.06
CA PRO A 36 5.44 -9.74 -8.46
C PRO A 36 6.51 -10.55 -9.20
N VAL A 37 6.34 -10.66 -10.52
CA VAL A 37 7.31 -11.32 -11.40
C VAL A 37 8.67 -10.62 -11.34
N ASP A 38 8.67 -9.28 -11.30
CA ASP A 38 9.86 -8.47 -11.17
C ASP A 38 9.73 -7.55 -9.95
N ARG A 39 10.43 -7.94 -8.88
CA ARG A 39 10.45 -7.21 -7.62
C ARG A 39 11.18 -5.87 -7.74
N GLU A 40 12.31 -5.80 -8.43
CA GLU A 40 13.11 -4.58 -8.50
C GLU A 40 12.38 -3.49 -9.29
N THR A 41 11.77 -3.85 -10.42
CA THR A 41 10.91 -2.93 -11.17
C THR A 41 9.74 -2.46 -10.31
N THR A 42 9.13 -3.35 -9.52
CA THR A 42 8.04 -2.99 -8.60
C THR A 42 8.47 -1.97 -7.54
N LEU A 43 9.64 -2.16 -6.92
CA LEU A 43 10.19 -1.22 -5.96
C LEU A 43 10.55 0.12 -6.62
N SER A 44 11.08 0.08 -7.84
CA SER A 44 11.40 1.28 -8.63
C SER A 44 10.15 2.12 -8.91
N VAL A 45 9.04 1.49 -9.33
CA VAL A 45 7.77 2.20 -9.58
C VAL A 45 7.24 2.89 -8.32
N LEU A 46 7.28 2.21 -7.16
CA LEU A 46 6.88 2.80 -5.88
C LEU A 46 7.72 4.04 -5.53
N ARG A 47 9.06 3.94 -5.71
CA ARG A 47 9.98 5.06 -5.49
C ARG A 47 9.70 6.22 -6.45
N GLN A 48 9.49 5.93 -7.73
CA GLN A 48 9.20 6.96 -8.75
C GLN A 48 7.88 7.68 -8.48
N ALA A 49 6.82 6.95 -8.09
CA ALA A 49 5.55 7.54 -7.73
C ALA A 49 5.71 8.66 -6.69
N VAL A 50 6.44 8.38 -5.61
CA VAL A 50 6.67 9.33 -4.51
C VAL A 50 7.72 10.38 -4.87
N HIS A 51 8.93 9.95 -5.23
CA HIS A 51 10.09 10.83 -5.31
C HIS A 51 10.20 11.60 -6.63
N THR A 52 9.64 11.07 -7.72
CA THR A 52 9.71 11.70 -9.05
C THR A 52 8.41 12.40 -9.39
N HIS A 53 7.27 11.74 -9.14
CA HIS A 53 5.96 12.23 -9.56
C HIS A 53 5.17 12.99 -8.48
N GLY A 54 5.70 13.08 -7.26
CA GLY A 54 5.09 13.89 -6.20
C GLY A 54 3.80 13.31 -5.63
N ILE A 55 3.56 12.01 -5.83
CA ILE A 55 2.43 11.33 -5.21
C ILE A 55 2.71 11.19 -3.72
N SER A 56 1.78 11.66 -2.90
CA SER A 56 1.93 11.67 -1.44
C SER A 56 0.90 10.83 -0.70
N HIS A 57 0.10 10.03 -1.41
CA HIS A 57 -0.68 8.97 -0.77
C HIS A 57 -0.64 7.64 -1.53
N ILE A 58 -0.42 6.56 -0.78
CA ILE A 58 -0.30 5.19 -1.27
C ILE A 58 -1.48 4.37 -0.72
N ASP A 59 -2.22 3.74 -1.62
CA ASP A 59 -3.33 2.85 -1.29
C ASP A 59 -2.87 1.39 -1.37
N THR A 60 -3.03 0.65 -0.27
CA THR A 60 -2.65 -0.76 -0.14
C THR A 60 -3.68 -1.56 0.69
N SER A 61 -3.40 -2.84 0.95
CA SER A 61 -4.22 -3.72 1.80
C SER A 61 -3.43 -4.93 2.26
N ASP A 62 -3.76 -5.42 3.47
CA ASP A 62 -3.29 -6.72 3.97
C ASP A 62 -3.61 -7.89 3.02
N ALA A 63 -4.70 -7.78 2.26
CA ALA A 63 -5.17 -8.80 1.36
C ALA A 63 -4.44 -8.82 0.02
N TYR A 64 -3.64 -7.81 -0.34
CA TYR A 64 -2.90 -7.81 -1.62
C TYR A 64 -1.64 -8.69 -1.51
N GLY A 65 -1.57 -9.76 -2.30
CA GLY A 65 -0.46 -10.72 -2.26
C GLY A 65 -0.80 -12.07 -1.63
N PRO A 66 -1.74 -12.20 -0.70
CA PRO A 66 -1.83 -11.51 0.59
C PRO A 66 -0.50 -11.10 1.21
N HIS A 67 -0.51 -10.00 1.97
CA HIS A 67 0.56 -9.52 2.83
C HIS A 67 1.85 -9.06 2.11
N THR A 68 2.07 -9.46 0.85
CA THR A 68 3.22 -9.09 0.03
C THR A 68 3.32 -7.59 -0.19
N VAL A 69 2.22 -6.93 -0.59
CA VAL A 69 2.32 -5.56 -1.10
C VAL A 69 2.67 -4.55 0.00
N GLU A 70 2.20 -4.76 1.22
CA GLU A 70 2.62 -3.95 2.37
C GLU A 70 4.13 -4.06 2.63
N GLN A 71 4.72 -5.25 2.42
CA GLN A 71 6.17 -5.43 2.53
C GLN A 71 6.91 -4.72 1.39
N LEU A 72 6.40 -4.77 0.15
CA LEU A 72 6.97 -4.04 -0.98
C LEU A 72 6.93 -2.52 -0.76
N VAL A 73 5.84 -1.99 -0.22
CA VAL A 73 5.70 -0.58 0.16
C VAL A 73 6.75 -0.20 1.21
N ARG A 74 6.94 -1.02 2.25
CA ARG A 74 8.04 -0.84 3.22
C ARG A 74 9.40 -0.86 2.54
N ASP A 75 9.70 -1.89 1.76
CA ASP A 75 11.03 -2.09 1.18
C ASP A 75 11.40 -1.01 0.15
N ALA A 76 10.39 -0.37 -0.47
CA ALA A 76 10.59 0.74 -1.39
C ALA A 76 10.78 2.08 -0.67
N LEU A 77 10.02 2.33 0.40
CA LEU A 77 9.84 3.68 0.94
C LEU A 77 10.31 3.86 2.38
N TYR A 78 10.62 2.80 3.14
CA TYR A 78 11.12 2.92 4.51
C TYR A 78 12.60 3.34 4.53
N PRO A 79 13.01 4.31 5.38
CA PRO A 79 12.19 5.12 6.27
C PRO A 79 11.29 6.09 5.49
N TYR A 80 10.00 6.11 5.86
CA TYR A 80 8.97 6.81 5.08
C TYR A 80 9.20 8.32 5.05
N PRO A 81 9.07 8.98 3.88
CA PRO A 81 9.04 10.43 3.82
C PRO A 81 7.84 10.98 4.61
N GLU A 82 8.05 12.05 5.37
CA GLU A 82 7.04 12.63 6.28
C GLU A 82 5.72 13.01 5.60
N HIS A 83 5.80 13.41 4.32
CA HIS A 83 4.64 13.84 3.54
C HIS A 83 3.81 12.67 2.99
N VAL A 84 4.26 11.41 3.14
CA VAL A 84 3.57 10.24 2.57
C VAL A 84 2.51 9.72 3.53
N LEU A 85 1.28 9.63 3.04
CA LEU A 85 0.15 8.97 3.69
C LEU A 85 0.02 7.54 3.15
N ILE A 86 0.10 6.53 4.03
CA ILE A 86 -0.19 5.13 3.66
C ILE A 86 -1.59 4.78 4.16
N ALA A 87 -2.48 4.45 3.23
CA ALA A 87 -3.82 3.95 3.51
C ALA A 87 -3.85 2.44 3.27
N THR A 88 -3.98 1.66 4.35
CA THR A 88 -4.19 0.20 4.27
C THR A 88 -5.61 -0.18 4.65
N LYS A 89 -5.99 -1.41 4.30
CA LYS A 89 -7.34 -1.98 4.49
C LYS A 89 -7.20 -3.36 5.09
N VAL A 90 -8.20 -3.74 5.89
CA VAL A 90 -8.29 -5.04 6.57
C VAL A 90 -9.70 -5.62 6.40
N GLY A 91 -9.85 -6.91 6.70
CA GLY A 91 -11.16 -7.55 6.84
C GLY A 91 -11.53 -8.57 5.76
N LEU A 92 -10.61 -8.85 4.83
CA LEU A 92 -10.76 -9.93 3.85
C LEU A 92 -9.80 -11.07 4.15
N VAL A 93 -10.34 -12.27 4.37
CA VAL A 93 -9.55 -13.50 4.40
C VAL A 93 -9.25 -13.92 2.96
N ARG A 94 -8.04 -14.43 2.75
CA ARG A 94 -7.53 -14.89 1.46
C ARG A 94 -7.04 -16.34 1.57
N PRO A 95 -7.94 -17.35 1.51
CA PRO A 95 -7.56 -18.74 1.76
C PRO A 95 -6.83 -19.37 0.55
N PRO A 96 -7.45 -19.61 -0.63
CA PRO A 96 -6.70 -19.88 -1.86
C PRO A 96 -6.70 -18.69 -2.85
N PRO A 97 -5.85 -18.75 -3.90
CA PRO A 97 -5.89 -17.82 -5.03
C PRO A 97 -7.30 -17.63 -5.60
N GLY A 98 -7.62 -16.40 -6.01
CA GLY A 98 -8.94 -16.04 -6.54
C GLY A 98 -10.06 -15.89 -5.52
N GLN A 99 -9.88 -16.32 -4.27
CA GLN A 99 -10.91 -16.16 -3.24
C GLN A 99 -10.66 -14.94 -2.34
N TRP A 100 -11.74 -14.19 -2.12
CA TRP A 100 -11.80 -13.02 -1.24
C TRP A 100 -13.04 -13.17 -0.37
N ARG A 101 -12.86 -13.43 0.92
CA ARG A 101 -13.99 -13.69 1.84
C ARG A 101 -14.02 -12.62 2.93
N PRO A 102 -15.10 -11.81 3.01
CA PRO A 102 -15.28 -10.89 4.14
C PRO A 102 -15.35 -11.63 5.46
N LEU A 103 -14.68 -11.09 6.48
CA LEU A 103 -14.77 -11.57 7.86
C LEU A 103 -14.96 -10.38 8.80
N GLY A 104 -16.22 -10.05 9.08
CA GLY A 104 -16.63 -8.97 9.99
C GLY A 104 -16.47 -9.33 11.47
N ASN A 105 -15.28 -9.78 11.87
CA ASN A 105 -14.98 -10.13 13.25
C ASN A 105 -14.06 -9.06 13.89
N PRO A 106 -14.42 -8.46 15.04
CA PRO A 106 -13.62 -7.40 15.67
C PRO A 106 -12.19 -7.84 16.05
N PHE A 107 -12.01 -9.06 16.56
CA PHE A 107 -10.69 -9.59 16.91
C PHE A 107 -9.82 -9.80 15.67
N TYR A 108 -10.43 -10.25 14.57
CA TYR A 108 -9.74 -10.38 13.29
C TYR A 108 -9.28 -9.02 12.76
N PHE A 109 -10.15 -8.00 12.77
CA PHE A 109 -9.76 -6.64 12.36
C PHE A 109 -8.59 -6.12 13.19
N ARG A 110 -8.61 -6.27 14.51
CA ARG A 110 -7.49 -5.88 15.36
C ARG A 110 -6.20 -6.62 14.97
N ALA A 111 -6.28 -7.95 14.81
CA ALA A 111 -5.13 -8.75 14.42
C ALA A 111 -4.54 -8.32 13.07
N CYS A 112 -5.39 -8.04 12.08
CA CYS A 112 -4.95 -7.53 10.77
C CYS A 112 -4.24 -6.18 10.89
N VAL A 113 -4.78 -5.24 11.67
CA VAL A 113 -4.17 -3.92 11.91
C VAL A 113 -2.78 -4.07 12.54
N GLU A 114 -2.67 -4.86 13.61
CA GLU A 114 -1.38 -5.14 14.27
C GLU A 114 -0.37 -5.79 13.31
N ALA A 115 -0.84 -6.69 12.44
CA ALA A 115 0.00 -7.34 11.45
C ALA A 115 0.44 -6.38 10.34
N SER A 116 -0.42 -5.47 9.88
CA SER A 116 -0.07 -4.42 8.92
C SER A 116 0.96 -3.45 9.49
N ILE A 117 0.80 -3.02 10.74
CA ILE A 117 1.77 -2.18 11.46
C ILE A 117 3.15 -2.85 11.45
N ARG A 118 3.23 -4.14 11.78
CA ARG A 118 4.49 -4.90 11.73
C ARG A 118 5.08 -5.02 10.32
N ARG A 119 4.24 -5.30 9.31
CA ARG A 119 4.71 -5.44 7.92
C ARG A 119 5.25 -4.12 7.36
N LEU A 120 4.60 -3.01 7.71
CA LEU A 120 4.98 -1.65 7.31
C LEU A 120 6.09 -1.06 8.20
N ARG A 121 6.39 -1.62 9.37
CA ARG A 121 7.30 -1.03 10.38
C ARG A 121 6.85 0.37 10.82
N MET A 122 5.61 0.46 11.27
CA MET A 122 5.03 1.67 11.88
C MET A 122 4.81 1.49 13.37
#